data_AF-A0A497G713-F1
#
_entry.id   AF-A0A497G713-F1
#
_cell.length_a   1.000
_cell.length_b   1.000
_cell.length_c   1.000
_cell.angle_alpha   90.00
_cell.angle_beta   90.00
_cell.angle_gamma   90.00
#
_symmetry.space_group_name_H-M   'P 1'
#
loop_
_entity.id
_entity.type
_entity.pdbx_description
1 polymer ?
#
loop_
_entity_poly.entity_id
_entity_poly.type
_entity_poly.pdbx_seq_one_letter_code
_entity_poly.pdbx_strand_id
1 'polypeptide(L)'
;MIEVEVLKARGHPAVKALHRSTFEVTREESLTPRGDCIGGVGADKALTDLSERFRRLLARGSRLVVVLECEGLVDVVRAWGDPRLTLASHTSIVIRRSSYIDDRTLAVRSDKAAADLDRGLVARLRRGAPLLVHLVAYTLDQEAEATEFLDSMLEELRTRCSSNSMHRIPKLR
;
A
#
# COMPACT_ATOMS: atom_id res chain seq x y z
N MET A 1 -19.09 2.37 -3.49
CA MET A 1 -18.24 3.57 -3.44
C MET A 1 -16.76 3.20 -3.57
N ILE A 2 -16.02 3.83 -4.50
CA ILE A 2 -14.56 3.67 -4.63
C ILE A 2 -13.90 4.82 -3.86
N GLU A 3 -12.98 4.50 -2.97
CA GLU A 3 -12.21 5.48 -2.20
C GLU A 3 -10.71 5.26 -2.42
N VAL A 4 -9.97 6.36 -2.54
CA VAL A 4 -8.53 6.33 -2.85
C VAL A 4 -7.77 7.14 -1.82
N GLU A 5 -6.73 6.53 -1.25
CA GLU A 5 -5.74 7.19 -0.42
C GLU A 5 -4.37 7.07 -1.07
N VAL A 6 -3.57 8.13 -0.93
CA VAL A 6 -2.17 8.13 -1.36
C VAL A 6 -1.31 8.52 -0.18
N LEU A 7 -0.25 7.76 0.05
CA LEU A 7 0.77 8.05 1.05
C LEU A 7 2.16 7.91 0.45
N LYS A 8 3.09 8.68 0.98
CA LYS A 8 4.49 8.72 0.57
C LYS A 8 5.34 8.14 1.67
N ALA A 9 6.31 7.33 1.27
CA ALA A 9 7.35 6.80 2.13
C ALA A 9 8.65 6.78 1.34
N ARG A 10 9.69 6.18 1.90
CA ARG A 10 10.93 5.88 1.18
C ARG A 10 11.51 4.56 1.61
N GLY A 11 12.38 4.03 0.79
CA GLY A 11 13.16 2.86 1.14
C GLY A 11 14.22 3.13 2.22
N HIS A 12 14.89 2.07 2.67
CA HIS A 12 15.99 2.14 3.64
C HIS A 12 17.01 1.03 3.35
N PRO A 13 18.33 1.23 3.58
CA PRO A 13 19.36 0.19 3.37
C PRO A 13 19.10 -1.14 4.08
N ALA A 14 18.37 -1.10 5.19
CA ALA A 14 17.99 -2.29 5.96
C ALA A 14 16.71 -2.99 5.47
N VAL A 15 16.03 -2.50 4.42
CA VAL A 15 14.85 -3.14 3.84
C VAL A 15 15.23 -4.52 3.29
N LYS A 16 14.66 -5.57 3.86
CA LYS A 16 14.88 -6.94 3.36
C LYS A 16 13.72 -7.43 2.50
N ALA A 17 12.49 -7.12 2.92
CA ALA A 17 11.25 -7.60 2.31
C ALA A 17 11.25 -9.14 2.12
N LEU A 18 11.44 -9.85 3.22
CA LEU A 18 11.54 -11.32 3.26
C LEU A 18 10.45 -11.97 4.12
N HIS A 19 9.67 -11.17 4.86
CA HIS A 19 8.60 -11.72 5.68
C HIS A 19 7.50 -12.34 4.80
N ARG A 20 7.09 -13.57 5.15
CA ARG A 20 6.21 -14.40 4.32
C ARG A 20 4.73 -14.20 4.59
N SER A 21 4.35 -13.42 5.59
CA SER A 21 2.94 -13.25 5.97
C SER A 21 2.49 -11.80 6.09
N THR A 22 3.40 -10.82 6.01
CA THR A 22 3.07 -9.41 6.11
C THR A 22 3.96 -8.54 5.24
N PHE A 23 3.45 -7.33 4.95
CA PHE A 23 4.20 -6.20 4.44
C PHE A 23 3.83 -4.95 5.27
N GLU A 24 4.80 -4.10 5.57
CA GLU A 24 4.63 -2.92 6.42
C GLU A 24 5.22 -1.66 5.78
N VAL A 25 4.49 -0.54 5.96
CA VAL A 25 4.98 0.83 5.76
C VAL A 25 4.84 1.57 7.08
N THR A 26 5.86 2.32 7.50
CA THR A 26 5.91 2.94 8.82
C THR A 26 6.37 4.40 8.78
N ARG A 27 5.89 5.20 9.74
CA ARG A 27 6.38 6.56 10.01
C ARG A 27 7.78 6.59 10.62
N GLU A 28 8.21 5.49 11.24
CA GLU A 28 9.56 5.39 11.79
C GLU A 28 10.60 5.66 10.71
N GLU A 29 11.63 6.42 11.05
CA GLU A 29 12.68 6.83 10.11
C GLU A 29 13.79 5.78 9.93
N SER A 30 13.87 4.84 10.88
CA SER A 30 14.93 3.83 10.93
C SER A 30 14.36 2.44 11.15
N LEU A 31 15.09 1.44 10.66
CA LEU A 31 14.73 0.03 10.82
C LEU A 31 15.67 -0.64 11.80
N THR A 32 15.10 -1.41 12.72
CA THR A 32 15.91 -2.39 13.44
C THR A 32 16.30 -3.53 12.48
N PRO A 33 17.43 -4.23 12.73
CA PRO A 33 17.89 -5.33 11.87
C PRO A 33 16.90 -6.49 11.68
N ARG A 34 15.86 -6.55 12.53
CA ARG A 34 14.78 -7.54 12.54
C ARG A 34 13.59 -7.17 11.65
N GLY A 35 13.53 -5.96 11.09
CA GLY A 35 12.43 -5.50 10.22
C GLY A 35 12.44 -6.17 8.84
N ASP A 36 12.06 -7.45 8.77
CA ASP A 36 12.00 -8.22 7.53
C ASP A 36 10.68 -8.02 6.76
N CYS A 37 9.65 -7.47 7.41
CA CYS A 37 8.34 -7.14 6.82
C CYS A 37 8.26 -5.75 6.20
N ILE A 38 9.23 -4.86 6.44
CA ILE A 38 9.11 -3.45 6.08
C ILE A 38 9.54 -3.21 4.63
N GLY A 39 8.70 -2.52 3.87
CA GLY A 39 9.03 -2.01 2.55
C GLY A 39 9.07 -0.49 2.44
N GLY A 40 8.75 0.26 3.48
CA GLY A 40 8.91 1.72 3.48
C GLY A 40 8.99 2.32 4.89
N VAL A 41 9.84 3.33 5.04
CA VAL A 41 10.05 4.14 6.25
C VAL A 41 9.71 5.61 5.98
N GLY A 42 9.59 6.41 7.06
CA GLY A 42 9.32 7.85 6.96
C GLY A 42 8.01 8.16 6.24
N ALA A 43 6.98 7.35 6.48
CA ALA A 43 5.66 7.55 5.87
C ALA A 43 5.03 8.88 6.31
N ASP A 44 4.35 9.57 5.40
CA ASP A 44 3.62 10.80 5.72
C ASP A 44 2.28 10.54 6.45
N LYS A 45 1.68 9.36 6.22
CA LYS A 45 0.42 8.91 6.84
C LYS A 45 0.58 7.62 7.63
N ALA A 46 -0.20 7.49 8.69
CA ALA A 46 -0.52 6.23 9.35
C ALA A 46 -2.01 5.90 9.19
N LEU A 47 -2.51 4.84 9.83
CA LEU A 47 -3.91 4.41 9.70
C LEU A 47 -4.90 5.48 10.18
N THR A 48 -4.52 6.20 11.24
CA THR A 48 -5.36 7.24 11.84
C THR A 48 -5.54 8.47 10.95
N ASP A 49 -4.66 8.67 9.97
CA ASP A 49 -4.68 9.80 9.04
C ASP A 49 -5.50 9.52 7.77
N LEU A 50 -5.91 8.26 7.57
CA LEU A 50 -6.77 7.89 6.45
C LEU A 50 -8.17 8.48 6.64
N SER A 51 -8.79 8.89 5.55
CA SER A 51 -10.13 9.47 5.59
C SER A 51 -11.15 8.51 6.21
N GLU A 52 -12.12 9.10 6.89
CA GLU A 52 -13.15 8.32 7.59
C GLU A 52 -14.00 7.46 6.62
N ARG A 53 -14.19 7.93 5.37
CA ARG A 53 -14.87 7.16 4.32
C ARG A 53 -14.08 5.90 3.96
N PHE A 54 -12.79 6.05 3.67
CA PHE A 54 -11.89 4.94 3.36
C PHE A 54 -11.84 3.91 4.50
N ARG A 55 -11.67 4.38 5.75
CA ARG A 55 -11.65 3.53 6.93
C ARG A 55 -12.96 2.75 7.13
N ARG A 56 -14.12 3.40 6.98
CA ARG A 56 -15.43 2.74 7.08
C ARG A 56 -15.62 1.68 5.99
N LEU A 57 -15.08 1.92 4.80
CA LEU A 57 -15.16 0.96 3.70
C LEU A 57 -14.40 -0.33 4.05
N LEU A 58 -13.17 -0.21 4.56
CA LEU A 58 -12.39 -1.35 5.04
C LEU A 58 -13.08 -2.08 6.19
N ALA A 59 -13.65 -1.36 7.15
CA ALA A 59 -14.42 -1.94 8.26
C ALA A 59 -15.73 -2.62 7.82
N ARG A 60 -16.12 -2.52 6.54
CA ARG A 60 -17.26 -3.27 5.97
C ARG A 60 -16.82 -4.50 5.19
N GLY A 61 -15.54 -4.87 5.23
CA GLY A 61 -15.02 -6.02 4.50
C GLY A 61 -14.79 -5.76 3.00
N SER A 62 -14.58 -4.50 2.61
CA SER A 62 -14.35 -4.12 1.21
C SER A 62 -13.12 -4.78 0.60
N ARG A 63 -13.02 -4.73 -0.73
CA ARG A 63 -11.77 -4.98 -1.43
C ARG A 63 -10.77 -3.87 -1.13
N LEU A 64 -9.49 -4.22 -1.14
CA LEU A 64 -8.38 -3.28 -1.14
C LEU A 64 -7.37 -3.70 -2.19
N VAL A 65 -7.00 -2.77 -3.06
CA VAL A 65 -5.85 -2.88 -3.95
C VAL A 65 -4.81 -1.87 -3.52
N VAL A 66 -3.60 -2.35 -3.29
CA VAL A 66 -2.44 -1.55 -2.91
C VAL A 66 -1.46 -1.55 -4.07
N VAL A 67 -1.20 -0.38 -4.63
CA VAL A 67 -0.23 -0.19 -5.71
C VAL A 67 0.99 0.51 -5.16
N LEU A 68 2.13 -0.17 -5.23
CA LEU A 68 3.43 0.32 -4.81
C LEU A 68 4.17 0.81 -6.06
N GLU A 69 4.56 2.08 -6.07
CA GLU A 69 5.38 2.67 -7.15
C GLU A 69 6.71 3.18 -6.60
N CYS A 70 7.80 2.80 -7.26
CA CYS A 70 9.15 3.19 -6.87
C CYS A 70 10.06 3.31 -8.10
N GLU A 71 10.45 4.54 -8.44
CA GLU A 71 11.30 4.85 -9.60
C GLU A 71 10.81 4.18 -10.90
N GLY A 72 9.50 4.19 -11.08
CA GLY A 72 8.85 3.63 -12.25
C GLY A 72 8.70 2.10 -12.28
N LEU A 73 9.06 1.41 -11.20
CA LEU A 73 8.59 0.04 -10.98
C LEU A 73 7.26 0.08 -10.25
N VAL A 74 6.32 -0.76 -10.67
CA VAL A 74 4.99 -0.87 -10.07
C VAL A 74 4.74 -2.31 -9.65
N ASP A 75 4.29 -2.48 -8.42
CA ASP A 75 3.81 -3.76 -7.90
C ASP A 75 2.41 -3.59 -7.29
N VAL A 76 1.57 -4.61 -7.44
CA VAL A 76 0.17 -4.60 -7.04
C VAL A 76 -0.11 -5.73 -6.06
N VAL A 77 -0.72 -5.38 -4.93
CA VAL A 77 -1.12 -6.27 -3.84
C VAL A 77 -2.64 -6.18 -3.68
N ARG A 78 -3.32 -7.32 -3.57
CA ARG A 78 -4.77 -7.38 -3.36
C ARG A 78 -5.07 -7.97 -2.00
N ALA A 79 -5.90 -7.30 -1.23
CA ALA A 79 -6.27 -7.68 0.12
C ALA A 79 -7.74 -7.33 0.40
N TRP A 80 -8.17 -7.57 1.64
CA TRP A 80 -9.54 -7.37 2.08
C TRP A 80 -9.56 -6.60 3.39
N GLY A 81 -10.55 -5.71 3.51
CA GLY A 81 -11.00 -5.20 4.79
C GLY A 81 -11.61 -6.30 5.66
N ASP A 82 -11.91 -5.96 6.91
CA ASP A 82 -12.56 -6.84 7.87
C ASP A 82 -13.31 -5.99 8.93
N PRO A 83 -14.52 -6.37 9.36
CA PRO A 83 -15.26 -5.64 10.41
C PRO A 83 -14.56 -5.53 11.75
N ARG A 84 -13.55 -6.37 12.01
CA ARG A 84 -12.78 -6.34 13.26
C ARG A 84 -11.59 -5.37 13.22
N LEU A 85 -11.34 -4.69 12.09
CA LEU A 85 -10.24 -3.73 11.97
C LEU A 85 -10.45 -2.52 12.91
N THR A 86 -9.47 -2.25 13.77
CA THR A 86 -9.49 -1.08 14.67
C THR A 86 -8.94 0.18 13.99
N LEU A 87 -7.99 0.01 13.05
CA LEU A 87 -7.33 1.09 12.30
C LEU A 87 -6.77 2.20 13.21
N ALA A 88 -6.23 1.81 14.37
CA ALA A 88 -5.87 2.72 15.46
C ALA A 88 -4.38 3.11 15.51
N SER A 89 -3.53 2.49 14.70
CA SER A 89 -2.10 2.78 14.68
C SER A 89 -1.78 4.17 14.14
N HIS A 90 -1.02 4.93 14.95
CA HIS A 90 -0.48 6.24 14.61
C HIS A 90 0.88 6.18 13.88
N THR A 91 1.44 4.98 13.70
CA THR A 91 2.83 4.80 13.22
C THR A 91 2.94 3.85 12.05
N SER A 92 2.36 2.66 12.14
CA SER A 92 2.54 1.58 11.16
C SER A 92 1.25 1.25 10.41
N ILE A 93 1.42 0.86 9.15
CA ILE A 93 0.40 0.32 8.23
C ILE A 93 0.86 -1.07 7.81
N VAL A 94 0.13 -2.10 8.23
CA VAL A 94 0.48 -3.51 7.98
C VAL A 94 -0.60 -4.20 7.16
N ILE A 95 -0.19 -4.83 6.06
CA ILE A 95 -1.04 -5.68 5.23
C ILE A 95 -0.66 -7.13 5.51
N ARG A 96 -1.66 -7.98 5.76
CA ARG A 96 -1.45 -9.35 6.24
C ARG A 96 -2.02 -10.37 5.26
N ARG A 97 -1.29 -11.45 5.06
CA ARG A 97 -1.78 -12.64 4.35
C ARG A 97 -2.80 -13.42 5.18
N SER A 98 -2.61 -13.49 6.50
CA SER A 98 -3.55 -14.12 7.42
C SER A 98 -4.76 -13.22 7.71
N SER A 99 -5.72 -13.74 8.49
CA SER A 99 -6.85 -12.99 9.05
C SER A 99 -6.60 -12.46 10.46
N TYR A 100 -5.34 -12.47 10.92
CA TYR A 100 -4.96 -11.88 12.22
C TYR A 100 -5.09 -10.36 12.16
N ILE A 101 -5.57 -9.74 13.23
CA ILE A 101 -5.76 -8.29 13.31
C ILE A 101 -5.12 -7.78 14.60
N ASP A 102 -4.38 -6.68 14.46
CA ASP A 102 -3.93 -5.80 15.52
C ASP A 102 -4.13 -4.33 15.08
N ASP A 103 -3.79 -3.38 15.95
CA ASP A 103 -4.00 -1.94 15.69
C ASP A 103 -3.30 -1.40 14.46
N ARG A 104 -2.27 -2.10 13.97
CA ARG A 104 -1.49 -1.72 12.79
C ARG A 104 -2.05 -2.32 11.51
N THR A 105 -3.05 -3.17 11.59
CA THR A 105 -3.57 -3.91 10.44
C THR A 105 -4.45 -3.01 9.59
N LEU A 106 -4.04 -2.75 8.34
CA LEU A 106 -4.85 -2.09 7.33
C LEU A 106 -5.82 -3.07 6.66
N ALA A 107 -5.31 -4.26 6.31
CA ALA A 107 -6.03 -5.27 5.57
C ALA A 107 -5.47 -6.67 5.81
N VAL A 108 -6.30 -7.66 5.55
CA VAL A 108 -6.06 -9.08 5.75
C VAL A 108 -6.28 -9.86 4.45
N ARG A 109 -5.97 -11.17 4.46
CA ARG A 109 -6.18 -12.06 3.29
C ARG A 109 -5.49 -11.54 2.02
N SER A 110 -4.30 -10.97 2.18
CA SER A 110 -3.48 -10.46 1.10
C SER A 110 -2.93 -11.57 0.20
N ASP A 111 -2.93 -11.36 -1.11
CA ASP A 111 -2.30 -12.25 -2.09
C ASP A 111 -0.77 -12.25 -1.96
N LYS A 112 -0.19 -11.11 -1.57
CA LYS A 112 1.26 -10.93 -1.38
C LYS A 112 1.63 -10.57 0.06
N ALA A 113 2.81 -11.02 0.48
CA ALA A 113 3.55 -10.49 1.62
C ALA A 113 4.84 -9.83 1.12
N ALA A 114 5.69 -9.34 2.04
CA ALA A 114 6.95 -8.70 1.67
C ALA A 114 7.86 -9.62 0.81
N ALA A 115 7.87 -10.93 1.12
CA ALA A 115 8.60 -11.95 0.38
C ALA A 115 8.13 -12.16 -1.07
N ASP A 116 6.96 -11.63 -1.45
CA ASP A 116 6.35 -11.80 -2.77
C ASP A 116 6.41 -10.54 -3.63
N LEU A 117 6.88 -9.43 -3.06
CA LEU A 117 7.05 -8.18 -3.81
C LEU A 117 8.05 -8.30 -4.96
N ASP A 118 7.90 -7.47 -5.98
CA ASP A 118 8.84 -7.37 -7.08
C ASP A 118 10.27 -7.11 -6.57
N ARG A 119 11.21 -7.97 -6.98
CA ARG A 119 12.59 -7.92 -6.48
C ARG A 119 13.34 -6.68 -6.99
N GLY A 120 12.96 -6.16 -8.16
CA GLY A 120 13.47 -4.90 -8.69
C GLY A 120 13.05 -3.73 -7.81
N LEU A 121 11.76 -3.66 -7.45
CA LEU A 121 11.20 -2.65 -6.54
C LEU A 121 11.89 -2.71 -5.16
N VAL A 122 12.04 -3.91 -4.58
CA VAL A 122 12.77 -4.08 -3.30
C VAL A 122 14.22 -3.60 -3.41
N ALA A 123 14.91 -3.86 -4.52
CA ALA A 123 16.28 -3.41 -4.73
C ALA A 123 16.40 -1.88 -4.80
N ARG A 124 15.36 -1.19 -5.28
CA ARG A 124 15.28 0.29 -5.33
C ARG A 124 15.07 0.86 -3.94
N LEU A 125 14.13 0.28 -3.19
CA LEU A 125 13.88 0.64 -1.80
C LEU A 125 15.13 0.45 -0.93
N ARG A 126 15.92 -0.60 -1.15
CA ARG A 126 17.21 -0.77 -0.45
C ARG A 126 18.19 0.39 -0.69
N ARG A 127 18.06 1.14 -1.77
CA ARG A 127 18.90 2.33 -2.03
C ARG A 127 18.32 3.62 -1.46
N GLY A 128 17.21 3.55 -0.71
CA GLY A 128 16.54 4.71 -0.15
C GLY A 128 15.60 5.43 -1.12
N ALA A 129 15.24 4.78 -2.24
CA ALA A 129 14.40 5.39 -3.26
C ALA A 129 13.01 5.79 -2.71
N PRO A 130 12.37 6.86 -3.25
CA PRO A 130 11.02 7.22 -2.89
C PRO A 130 10.02 6.09 -3.19
N LEU A 131 9.03 5.95 -2.31
CA LEU A 131 7.93 4.99 -2.45
C LEU A 131 6.61 5.76 -2.43
N LEU A 132 5.81 5.60 -3.48
CA LEU A 132 4.43 6.06 -3.52
C LEU A 132 3.50 4.85 -3.33
N VAL A 133 2.55 4.96 -2.41
CA VAL A 133 1.59 3.89 -2.14
C VAL A 133 0.19 4.41 -2.39
N HIS A 134 -0.47 3.84 -3.39
CA HIS A 134 -1.88 4.08 -3.67
C HIS A 134 -2.70 2.97 -3.03
N LEU A 135 -3.69 3.35 -2.23
CA LEU A 135 -4.65 2.45 -1.60
C LEU A 135 -6.01 2.70 -2.25
N VAL A 136 -6.57 1.69 -2.91
CA VAL A 136 -7.86 1.76 -3.60
C VAL A 136 -8.80 0.78 -2.96
N ALA A 137 -9.83 1.27 -2.27
CA ALA A 137 -10.84 0.45 -1.61
C ALA A 137 -12.19 0.57 -2.32
N TYR A 138 -12.89 -0.55 -2.50
CA TYR A 138 -14.17 -0.59 -3.20
C TYR A 138 -15.02 -1.79 -2.76
N THR A 139 -16.33 -1.69 -2.95
CA THR A 139 -17.27 -2.78 -2.65
C THR A 139 -17.40 -3.75 -3.84
N LEU A 140 -17.82 -4.99 -3.59
CA LEU A 140 -17.87 -6.04 -4.62
C LEU A 140 -18.82 -5.70 -5.78
N ASP A 141 -19.90 -4.98 -5.51
CA ASP A 141 -20.84 -4.47 -6.52
C ASP A 141 -20.19 -3.50 -7.53
N GLN A 142 -18.99 -2.97 -7.22
CA GLN A 142 -18.25 -2.05 -8.07
C GLN A 142 -16.97 -2.65 -8.67
N GLU A 143 -16.80 -3.97 -8.62
CA GLU A 143 -15.56 -4.60 -9.10
C GLU A 143 -15.23 -4.22 -10.56
N ALA A 144 -16.24 -4.06 -11.43
CA ALA A 144 -16.06 -3.62 -12.81
C ALA A 144 -15.50 -2.19 -12.90
N GLU A 145 -16.18 -1.22 -12.27
CA GLU A 145 -15.76 0.20 -12.23
C GLU A 145 -14.37 0.36 -11.61
N ALA A 146 -14.09 -0.40 -10.54
CA ALA A 146 -12.79 -0.37 -9.87
C ALA A 146 -11.68 -0.96 -10.74
N THR A 147 -11.97 -1.99 -11.54
CA THR A 147 -11.00 -2.58 -12.47
C THR A 147 -10.62 -1.57 -13.55
N GLU A 148 -11.60 -0.92 -14.18
CA GLU A 148 -11.36 0.12 -15.19
C GLU A 148 -10.54 1.30 -14.61
N PHE A 149 -10.89 1.73 -13.40
CA PHE A 149 -10.13 2.77 -12.70
C PHE A 149 -8.68 2.35 -12.43
N LEU A 150 -8.46 1.12 -11.95
CA LEU A 150 -7.13 0.59 -11.67
C LEU A 150 -6.30 0.44 -12.94
N ASP A 151 -6.88 -0.04 -14.04
CA ASP A 151 -6.18 -0.21 -15.31
C ASP A 151 -5.69 1.14 -15.86
N SER A 152 -6.56 2.16 -15.84
CA SER A 152 -6.20 3.54 -16.22
C SER A 152 -5.08 4.09 -15.32
N MET A 153 -5.20 3.94 -14.01
CA MET A 153 -4.17 4.38 -13.06
C MET A 153 -2.82 3.69 -13.28
N LEU A 154 -2.82 2.38 -13.57
CA LEU A 154 -1.60 1.61 -13.83
C LEU A 154 -0.95 2.00 -15.16
N GLU A 155 -1.74 2.29 -16.19
CA GLU A 155 -1.23 2.82 -17.47
C GLU A 155 -0.58 4.21 -17.28
N GLU A 156 -1.21 5.10 -16.51
CA GLU A 156 -0.64 6.41 -16.16
C GLU A 156 0.65 6.31 -15.34
N LEU A 157 0.74 5.35 -14.41
CA LEU A 157 1.97 5.11 -13.65
C LEU A 157 3.09 4.63 -14.58
N ARG A 158 2.81 3.67 -15.47
CA ARG A 158 3.79 3.12 -16.42
C ARG A 158 4.25 4.13 -17.47
N THR A 159 3.37 5.00 -17.95
CA THR A 159 3.71 6.06 -18.91
C THR A 159 4.58 7.14 -18.27
N ARG A 160 4.33 7.52 -17.01
CA ARG A 160 5.23 8.39 -16.23
C ARG A 160 6.65 7.83 -16.07
N CYS A 161 6.82 6.51 -16.12
CA CYS A 161 8.15 5.89 -16.11
C CYS A 161 8.91 6.15 -17.41
N SER A 162 8.18 6.30 -18.52
CA SER A 162 8.74 6.49 -19.86
C SER A 162 9.01 7.96 -20.17
N SER A 163 8.26 8.86 -19.55
CA SER A 163 8.41 10.32 -19.67
C SER A 163 8.72 10.92 -18.31
N ASN A 164 9.98 11.30 -18.08
CA ASN A 164 10.46 11.95 -16.87
C ASN A 164 9.75 13.31 -16.67
N SER A 165 8.53 13.34 -16.11
CA SER A 165 7.80 14.56 -15.77
C SER A 165 6.73 14.33 -14.70
N MET A 166 6.80 15.14 -13.65
CA MET A 166 5.96 15.11 -12.45
C MET A 166 4.51 15.59 -12.70
N HIS A 167 3.58 14.93 -12.00
CA HIS A 167 2.23 15.39 -11.58
C HIS A 167 1.08 15.45 -12.61
N ARG A 168 0.09 14.56 -12.41
CA ARG A 168 -1.28 14.86 -11.92
C ARG A 168 -2.05 13.54 -11.74
N ILE A 169 -2.70 13.36 -10.59
CA ILE A 169 -3.68 12.28 -10.38
C ILE A 169 -5.03 12.77 -10.95
N PRO A 170 -5.78 11.97 -11.72
CA PRO A 170 -7.12 12.35 -12.18
C PRO A 170 -8.06 12.50 -10.98
N LYS A 171 -8.73 13.65 -10.87
CA LYS A 171 -9.84 13.79 -9.91
C LYS A 171 -11.03 13.00 -10.44
N LEU A 172 -11.48 11.98 -9.70
CA LEU A 172 -12.83 11.42 -9.87
C LEU A 172 -13.85 12.56 -9.74
N ARG A 173 -14.76 12.66 -10.69
CA ARG A 173 -15.95 13.53 -10.64
C ARG A 173 -17.08 12.83 -9.89
#